data_AF-A0A950W6G1-F1
#
_entry.id   AF-A0A950W6G1-F1
#
_cell.length_a   1.000
_cell.length_b   1.000
_cell.length_c   1.000
_cell.angle_alpha   90.00
_cell.angle_beta   90.00
_cell.angle_gamma   90.00
#
_symmetry.space_group_name_H-M   'P 1'
#
loop_
_entity.id
_entity.type
_entity.pdbx_description
1 polymer ?
#
loop_
_entity_poly.entity_id
_entity_poly.type
_entity_poly.pdbx_seq_one_letter_code
_entity_poly.pdbx_strand_id
1 'polypeptide(L)'
;MTIWVAQHVSSLPGNVLAMPRLPAAGLLLISLGGLWLCLWQGSWRRWGLAAIAAGFACMALTRPPDVVIADGGRFVAARAPGGHYSVTAGKDAKIVRSFFASETGETLTPWPAAGNAAESGLDCMGELCRYSARGRTVAIVTGETALPLRCSGLDAVVSQVPAGFLCRTAIPVIDRIDSWRRGAVALWLDKSGVTVESVNEDRGDRPWVPHSRSPRKPGSAAAEAQRGGPLPELGGDFGPIVTAL
;
A
#
# COMPACT_ATOMS: atom_id res chain seq x y z
N MET A 1 27.39 28.25 -9.52
CA MET A 1 26.24 29.09 -9.09
C MET A 1 25.05 28.25 -8.61
N THR A 2 24.61 27.24 -9.38
CA THR A 2 23.48 26.36 -8.99
C THR A 2 23.69 25.58 -7.69
N ILE A 3 24.91 25.09 -7.42
CA ILE A 3 25.24 24.37 -6.16
C ILE A 3 25.07 25.26 -4.93
N TRP A 4 25.44 26.53 -5.03
CA TRP A 4 25.34 27.49 -3.93
C TRP A 4 23.88 27.80 -3.59
N VAL A 5 23.03 28.01 -4.60
CA VAL A 5 21.58 28.19 -4.40
C VAL A 5 20.94 26.94 -3.82
N ALA A 6 21.33 25.75 -4.31
CA ALA A 6 20.82 24.48 -3.79
C ALA A 6 21.17 24.26 -2.32
N GLN A 7 22.40 24.57 -1.91
CA GLN A 7 22.83 24.48 -0.51
C GLN A 7 22.10 25.50 0.37
N HIS A 8 21.87 26.72 -0.13
CA HIS A 8 21.16 27.75 0.60
C HIS A 8 19.70 27.36 0.86
N VAL A 9 18.99 26.90 -0.17
CA VAL A 9 17.60 26.42 -0.05
C VAL A 9 17.51 25.19 0.85
N SER A 10 18.46 24.26 0.73
CA SER A 10 18.50 23.04 1.56
C SER A 10 18.76 23.32 3.04
N SER A 11 19.34 24.48 3.37
CA SER A 11 19.70 24.86 4.74
C SER A 11 18.56 25.54 5.51
N LEU A 12 17.43 25.86 4.87
CA LEU A 12 16.29 26.46 5.56
C LEU A 12 15.65 25.44 6.53
N PRO A 13 15.50 25.77 7.82
CA PRO A 13 14.77 24.93 8.77
C PRO A 13 13.30 24.87 8.33
N GLY A 14 12.80 23.66 8.06
CA GLY A 14 11.45 23.42 7.52
C GLY A 14 11.38 23.10 6.02
N ASN A 15 12.52 22.89 5.34
CA ASN A 15 12.56 22.53 3.91
C ASN A 15 11.81 21.21 3.57
N VAL A 16 11.61 20.33 4.56
CA VAL A 16 10.80 19.13 4.40
C VAL A 16 9.76 19.11 5.52
N LEU A 17 8.62 19.75 5.25
CA LEU A 17 7.41 19.52 6.03
C LEU A 17 6.76 18.25 5.48
N ALA A 18 6.79 17.19 6.27
CA ALA A 18 6.00 16.01 6.02
C ALA A 18 4.52 16.38 6.14
N MET A 19 3.89 16.65 5.00
CA MET A 19 2.47 16.97 4.94
C MET A 19 1.67 15.69 4.69
N PRO A 20 0.56 15.49 5.40
CA PRO A 20 -0.38 14.43 5.07
C PRO A 20 -0.77 14.50 3.59
N ARG A 21 -0.93 13.33 2.97
CA ARG A 21 -1.40 13.25 1.57
C ARG A 21 -2.70 14.03 1.41
N LEU A 22 -2.74 14.97 0.47
CA LEU A 22 -3.99 15.65 0.13
C LEU A 22 -4.99 14.61 -0.40
N PRO A 23 -6.19 14.50 0.19
CA PRO A 23 -7.24 13.71 -0.43
C PRO A 23 -7.59 14.34 -1.79
N ALA A 24 -7.95 13.51 -2.78
CA ALA A 24 -8.31 13.98 -4.11
C ALA A 24 -9.42 15.04 -4.09
N ALA A 25 -10.38 14.91 -3.16
CA ALA A 25 -11.42 15.91 -2.93
C ALA A 25 -10.86 17.28 -2.49
N GLY A 26 -9.84 17.29 -1.63
CA GLY A 26 -9.16 18.52 -1.21
C GLY A 26 -8.45 19.20 -2.37
N LEU A 27 -7.76 18.42 -3.22
CA LEU A 27 -7.13 18.94 -4.43
C LEU A 27 -8.18 19.55 -5.39
N LEU A 28 -9.29 18.86 -5.63
CA LEU A 28 -10.37 19.35 -6.48
C LEU A 28 -10.98 20.65 -5.93
N LEU A 29 -11.21 20.74 -4.62
CA LEU A 29 -11.71 21.95 -3.97
C LEU A 29 -10.75 23.14 -4.13
N ILE A 30 -9.45 22.90 -3.97
CA ILE A 30 -8.42 23.94 -4.15
C ILE A 30 -8.36 24.36 -5.62
N SER A 31 -8.35 23.42 -6.57
CA SER A 31 -8.32 23.73 -8.01
C SER A 31 -9.56 24.47 -8.48
N LEU A 32 -10.76 24.02 -8.08
CA LEU A 32 -12.02 24.69 -8.40
C LEU A 32 -12.11 26.05 -7.72
N GLY A 33 -11.67 26.16 -6.47
CA GLY A 33 -11.58 27.43 -5.74
C GLY A 33 -10.65 28.42 -6.43
N GLY A 34 -9.46 27.99 -6.84
CA GLY A 34 -8.52 28.81 -7.61
C GLY A 34 -9.08 29.25 -8.97
N LEU A 35 -9.72 28.34 -9.69
CA LEU A 35 -10.38 28.65 -10.96
C LEU A 35 -11.52 29.66 -10.77
N TRP A 36 -12.32 29.50 -9.72
CA TRP A 36 -13.40 30.43 -9.36
C TRP A 36 -12.86 31.84 -9.07
N LEU A 37 -11.73 31.93 -8.37
CA LEU A 37 -11.07 33.21 -8.09
C LEU A 37 -10.61 33.93 -9.37
N CYS A 38 -10.14 33.18 -10.37
CA CYS A 38 -9.66 33.72 -11.64
C CYS A 38 -10.80 34.14 -12.58
N LEU A 39 -11.94 33.44 -12.56
CA LEU A 39 -13.06 33.69 -13.47
C LEU A 39 -13.94 34.88 -13.03
N TRP A 40 -14.04 35.17 -11.74
CA TRP A 40 -15.00 36.16 -11.21
C TRP A 40 -14.32 37.41 -10.64
N GLN A 41 -14.74 38.59 -11.10
CA GLN A 41 -14.14 39.88 -10.71
C GLN A 41 -14.92 40.67 -9.61
N GLY A 42 -15.92 40.05 -8.96
CA GLY A 42 -16.77 40.71 -7.93
C GLY A 42 -16.67 40.12 -6.51
N SER A 43 -17.50 40.59 -5.58
CA SER A 43 -17.52 40.14 -4.16
C SER A 43 -17.86 38.65 -3.97
N TRP A 44 -18.41 38.01 -5.00
CA TRP A 44 -18.66 36.56 -5.08
C TRP A 44 -17.38 35.74 -5.18
N ARG A 45 -16.24 36.39 -5.44
CA ARG A 45 -14.91 35.79 -5.39
C ARG A 45 -14.59 35.17 -4.02
N ARG A 46 -15.18 35.69 -2.93
CA ARG A 46 -14.97 35.16 -1.56
C ARG A 46 -15.36 33.68 -1.41
N TRP A 47 -16.27 33.17 -2.23
CA TRP A 47 -16.64 31.75 -2.24
C TRP A 47 -15.49 30.84 -2.69
N GLY A 48 -14.64 31.30 -3.62
CA GLY A 48 -13.45 30.54 -4.02
C GLY A 48 -12.42 30.42 -2.89
N LEU A 49 -12.28 31.48 -2.08
CA LEU A 49 -11.46 31.48 -0.86
C LEU A 49 -12.01 30.50 0.19
N ALA A 50 -13.33 30.47 0.36
CA ALA A 50 -13.98 29.49 1.24
C ALA A 50 -13.77 28.04 0.76
N ALA A 51 -13.81 27.79 -0.55
CA ALA A 51 -13.53 26.47 -1.13
C ALA A 51 -12.07 26.04 -0.91
N ILE A 52 -11.11 26.94 -1.09
CA ILE A 52 -9.69 26.68 -0.80
C ILE A 52 -9.50 26.37 0.69
N ALA A 53 -10.07 27.19 1.58
CA ALA A 53 -10.03 26.96 3.01
C ALA A 53 -10.66 25.61 3.41
N ALA A 54 -11.77 25.24 2.77
CA ALA A 54 -12.39 23.93 2.95
C ALA A 54 -11.48 22.79 2.46
N GLY A 55 -10.79 22.95 1.32
CA GLY A 55 -9.82 21.99 0.82
C GLY A 55 -8.65 21.75 1.79
N PHE A 56 -8.14 22.81 2.42
CA PHE A 56 -7.16 22.68 3.51
C PHE A 56 -7.76 22.03 4.76
N ALA A 57 -8.99 22.38 5.14
CA ALA A 57 -9.67 21.75 6.26
C ALA A 57 -9.89 20.24 6.05
N CYS A 58 -10.11 19.80 4.81
CA CYS A 58 -10.19 18.37 4.49
C CYS A 58 -8.92 17.60 4.84
N MET A 59 -7.73 18.23 4.76
CA MET A 59 -6.47 17.58 5.18
C MET A 59 -6.42 17.32 6.69
N ALA A 60 -7.03 18.19 7.50
CA ALA A 60 -7.11 17.99 8.94
C ALA A 60 -8.10 16.88 9.32
N LEU A 61 -9.06 16.58 8.44
CA LEU A 61 -10.10 15.58 8.65
C LEU A 61 -9.71 14.18 8.16
N THR A 62 -8.65 14.06 7.33
CA THR A 62 -8.19 12.74 6.87
C THR A 62 -7.62 11.93 8.01
N ARG A 63 -8.20 10.75 8.23
CA ARG A 63 -7.78 9.82 9.28
C ARG A 63 -6.62 8.95 8.78
N PRO A 64 -5.46 8.95 9.45
CA PRO A 64 -4.37 8.07 9.08
C PRO A 64 -4.67 6.63 9.51
N PRO A 65 -4.08 5.62 8.84
CA PRO A 65 -4.32 4.21 9.11
C PRO A 65 -3.79 3.78 10.48
N ASP A 66 -4.45 2.80 11.09
CA ASP A 66 -4.09 2.28 12.41
C ASP A 66 -3.01 1.20 12.32
N VAL A 67 -3.02 0.35 11.28
CA VAL A 67 -1.97 -0.64 11.02
C VAL A 67 -1.60 -0.61 9.54
N VAL A 68 -0.30 -0.66 9.22
CA VAL A 68 0.20 -0.70 7.85
C VAL A 68 1.20 -1.85 7.73
N ILE A 69 1.08 -2.63 6.67
CA ILE A 69 2.05 -3.66 6.28
C ILE A 69 2.58 -3.34 4.88
N ALA A 70 3.89 -3.38 4.73
CA ALA A 70 4.58 -3.03 3.49
C ALA A 70 5.81 -3.93 3.26
N ASP A 71 6.50 -3.69 2.13
CA ASP A 71 7.70 -4.42 1.73
C ASP A 71 7.50 -5.94 1.60
N GLY A 72 6.34 -6.34 1.04
CA GLY A 72 5.96 -7.75 0.94
C GLY A 72 5.88 -8.42 2.32
N GLY A 73 5.40 -7.70 3.33
CA GLY A 73 5.19 -8.19 4.69
C GLY A 73 6.39 -8.12 5.64
N ARG A 74 7.51 -7.51 5.26
CA ARG A 74 8.69 -7.36 6.13
C ARG A 74 8.66 -6.12 7.02
N PHE A 75 7.79 -5.17 6.69
CA PHE A 75 7.61 -3.93 7.44
C PHE A 75 6.19 -3.85 7.95
N VAL A 76 6.03 -3.72 9.26
CA VAL A 76 4.74 -3.47 9.90
C VAL A 76 4.87 -2.23 10.77
N ALA A 77 3.89 -1.34 10.66
CA ALA A 77 3.74 -0.17 11.49
C ALA A 77 2.36 -0.20 12.16
N ALA A 78 2.32 0.00 13.47
CA ALA A 78 1.07 0.16 14.21
C ALA A 78 1.05 1.53 14.88
N ARG A 79 -0.12 2.18 14.87
CA ARG A 79 -0.30 3.50 15.43
C ARG A 79 -0.54 3.41 16.93
N ALA A 80 0.26 4.11 17.71
CA ALA A 80 0.04 4.21 19.14
C ALA A 80 -1.11 5.18 19.48
N PRO A 81 -1.71 5.07 20.68
CA PRO A 81 -2.71 6.03 21.16
C PRO A 81 -2.21 7.48 21.14
N GLY A 82 -0.91 7.70 21.34
CA GLY A 82 -0.26 9.00 21.31
C GLY A 82 0.01 9.58 19.92
N GLY A 83 -0.43 8.93 18.83
CA GLY A 83 -0.28 9.42 17.45
C GLY A 83 1.00 8.98 16.74
N HIS A 84 2.05 8.63 17.49
CA HIS A 84 3.28 8.05 16.96
C HIS A 84 3.07 6.63 16.41
N TYR A 85 4.03 6.15 15.62
CA TYR A 85 4.00 4.79 15.06
C TYR A 85 5.10 3.92 15.67
N SER A 86 4.75 2.70 16.06
CA SER A 86 5.69 1.64 16.41
C SER A 86 5.94 0.77 15.18
N VAL A 87 7.21 0.60 14.80
CA VAL A 87 7.59 -0.08 13.55
C VAL A 87 8.50 -1.26 13.79
N THR A 88 8.31 -2.35 13.04
CA THR A 88 9.15 -3.54 13.12
C THR A 88 10.56 -3.26 12.61
N ALA A 89 11.56 -3.77 13.33
CA ALA A 89 12.98 -3.51 13.07
C ALA A 89 13.56 -4.50 12.04
N GLY A 90 13.02 -4.52 10.82
CA GLY A 90 13.68 -5.22 9.70
C GLY A 90 14.90 -4.42 9.23
N LYS A 91 16.12 -5.00 9.30
CA LYS A 91 17.35 -4.36 8.78
C LYS A 91 17.22 -3.96 7.30
N ASP A 92 16.47 -4.75 6.53
CA ASP A 92 16.26 -4.53 5.09
C ASP A 92 15.24 -3.43 4.79
N ALA A 93 14.43 -3.01 5.77
CA ALA A 93 13.32 -2.07 5.57
C ALA A 93 13.70 -0.60 5.80
N LYS A 94 15.00 -0.24 5.79
CA LYS A 94 15.46 1.14 6.04
C LYS A 94 14.80 2.16 5.11
N ILE A 95 14.69 1.81 3.83
CA ILE A 95 14.09 2.67 2.79
C ILE A 95 12.61 2.89 3.09
N VAL A 96 11.86 1.81 3.33
CA VAL A 96 10.42 1.87 3.63
C VAL A 96 10.16 2.62 4.92
N ARG A 97 11.01 2.43 5.94
CA ARG A 97 10.97 3.18 7.20
C ARG A 97 11.16 4.68 6.97
N SER A 98 12.15 5.09 6.16
CA SER A 98 12.38 6.51 5.88
C SER A 98 11.22 7.14 5.08
N PHE A 99 10.69 6.42 4.09
CA PHE A 99 9.53 6.88 3.33
C PHE A 99 8.29 7.00 4.22
N PHE A 100 8.05 6.01 5.07
CA PHE A 100 6.91 6.02 5.98
C PHE A 100 7.01 7.18 6.98
N ALA A 101 8.20 7.42 7.57
CA ALA A 101 8.43 8.58 8.43
C ALA A 101 8.16 9.91 7.72
N SER A 102 8.59 10.04 6.46
CA SER A 102 8.34 11.26 5.68
C SER A 102 6.89 11.46 5.27
N GLU A 103 6.11 10.38 5.16
CA GLU A 103 4.69 10.42 4.78
C GLU A 103 3.78 10.70 5.97
N THR A 104 4.08 10.12 7.14
CA THR A 104 3.29 10.37 8.35
C THR A 104 3.70 11.66 9.04
N GLY A 105 4.93 12.14 8.85
CA GLY A 105 5.49 13.27 9.58
C GLY A 105 5.68 13.02 11.08
N GLU A 106 5.57 11.76 11.49
CA GLU A 106 5.59 11.32 12.89
C GLU A 106 6.89 10.61 13.24
N THR A 107 7.26 10.67 14.51
CA THR A 107 8.42 9.94 15.02
C THR A 107 8.13 8.44 15.07
N LEU A 108 9.01 7.67 14.43
CA LEU A 108 8.91 6.20 14.41
C LEU A 108 9.65 5.62 15.60
N THR A 109 8.87 5.08 16.54
CA THR A 109 9.37 4.34 17.70
C THR A 109 9.74 2.90 17.29
N PRO A 110 10.78 2.30 17.90
CA PRO A 110 11.05 0.89 17.70
C PRO A 110 9.86 0.04 18.20
N TRP A 111 9.71 -1.15 17.62
CA TRP A 111 8.71 -2.11 18.08
C TRP A 111 8.88 -2.37 19.59
N PRO A 112 7.79 -2.34 20.39
CA PRO A 112 7.90 -2.47 21.83
C PRO A 112 8.43 -3.86 22.21
N ALA A 113 9.29 -3.89 23.23
CA ALA A 113 9.57 -5.12 23.95
C ALA A 113 8.31 -5.56 24.71
N ALA A 114 8.19 -6.87 24.95
CA ALA A 114 7.04 -7.45 25.64
C ALA A 114 6.65 -6.68 26.91
N GLY A 115 5.36 -6.35 27.07
CA GLY A 115 4.81 -5.70 28.28
C GLY A 115 4.53 -4.19 28.20
N ASN A 116 4.86 -3.48 27.12
CA ASN A 116 4.63 -2.02 26.99
C ASN A 116 3.33 -1.65 26.26
N ALA A 117 2.22 -2.30 26.62
CA ALA A 117 0.93 -2.12 25.95
C ALA A 117 0.30 -0.73 26.14
N ALA A 118 0.56 -0.06 27.27
CA ALA A 118 -0.06 1.23 27.60
C ALA A 118 0.39 2.37 26.67
N GLU A 119 1.67 2.39 26.27
CA GLU A 119 2.24 3.46 25.46
C GLU A 119 2.01 3.24 23.96
N SER A 120 2.07 1.98 23.52
CA SER A 120 2.04 1.59 22.11
C SER A 120 0.70 1.03 21.63
N GLY A 121 -0.21 0.67 22.56
CA GLY A 121 -1.43 -0.08 22.24
C GLY A 121 -1.16 -1.53 21.81
N LEU A 122 0.07 -2.01 21.92
CA LEU A 122 0.55 -3.33 21.51
C LEU A 122 0.97 -4.17 22.73
N ASP A 123 0.24 -5.23 22.99
CA ASP A 123 0.61 -6.25 23.97
C ASP A 123 1.35 -7.40 23.28
N CYS A 124 2.68 -7.33 23.30
CA CYS A 124 3.56 -8.30 22.64
C CYS A 124 3.98 -9.43 23.60
N MET A 125 3.78 -10.68 23.18
CA MET A 125 4.27 -11.89 23.82
C MET A 125 5.09 -12.70 22.81
N GLY A 126 6.41 -12.43 22.77
CA GLY A 126 7.30 -13.06 21.79
C GLY A 126 6.95 -12.64 20.35
N GLU A 127 6.63 -13.61 19.51
CA GLU A 127 6.32 -13.40 18.08
C GLU A 127 4.84 -13.07 17.79
N LEU A 128 4.02 -12.92 18.84
CA LEU A 128 2.62 -12.54 18.75
C LEU A 128 2.38 -11.23 19.49
N CYS A 129 1.91 -10.21 18.77
CA CYS A 129 1.51 -8.94 19.35
C CYS A 129 0.01 -8.70 19.17
N ARG A 130 -0.69 -8.44 20.26
CA ARG A 130 -2.10 -8.05 20.23
C ARG A 130 -2.17 -6.53 20.21
N TYR A 131 -2.64 -5.99 19.08
CA TYR A 131 -2.92 -4.57 18.94
C TYR A 131 -4.39 -4.30 19.29
N SER A 132 -4.63 -3.36 20.19
CA SER A 132 -5.99 -2.97 20.56
C SER A 132 -6.21 -1.48 20.32
N ALA A 133 -7.18 -1.14 19.49
CA ALA A 133 -7.56 0.24 19.22
C ALA A 133 -9.06 0.34 18.93
N ARG A 134 -9.70 1.39 19.48
CA ARG A 134 -11.13 1.69 19.28
C ARG A 134 -12.08 0.50 19.57
N GLY A 135 -11.73 -0.35 20.53
CA GLY A 135 -12.53 -1.51 20.92
C GLY A 135 -12.41 -2.72 19.96
N ARG A 136 -11.46 -2.68 19.03
CA ARG A 136 -11.13 -3.78 18.12
C ARG A 136 -9.76 -4.34 18.44
N THR A 137 -9.60 -5.65 18.20
CA THR A 137 -8.38 -6.38 18.50
C THR A 137 -7.81 -7.00 17.23
N VAL A 138 -6.58 -6.64 16.89
CA VAL A 138 -5.83 -7.17 15.75
C VAL A 138 -4.66 -7.98 16.27
N ALA A 139 -4.50 -9.21 15.78
CA ALA A 139 -3.30 -9.99 16.04
C ALA A 139 -2.24 -9.70 14.98
N ILE A 140 -1.06 -9.31 15.42
CA ILE A 140 0.12 -9.08 14.58
C ILE A 140 1.12 -10.21 14.86
N VAL A 141 1.36 -11.03 13.85
CA VAL A 141 2.27 -12.19 13.91
C VAL A 141 3.58 -11.81 13.22
N THR A 142 4.69 -11.88 13.94
CA THR A 142 6.02 -11.56 13.41
C THR A 142 6.80 -12.80 12.98
N GLY A 143 6.49 -13.97 13.56
CA GLY A 143 7.19 -15.23 13.31
C GLY A 143 6.25 -16.44 13.21
N GLU A 144 6.76 -17.54 12.66
CA GLU A 144 5.97 -18.75 12.36
C GLU A 144 5.49 -19.49 13.62
N THR A 145 6.21 -19.37 14.72
CA THR A 145 5.86 -20.01 16.01
C THR A 145 4.56 -19.48 16.61
N ALA A 146 4.15 -18.27 16.21
CA ALA A 146 2.92 -17.61 16.66
C ALA A 146 1.70 -17.88 15.75
N LEU A 147 1.85 -18.64 14.66
CA LEU A 147 0.77 -19.00 13.73
C LEU A 147 -0.33 -19.92 14.28
N PRO A 148 -0.14 -20.82 15.28
CA PRO A 148 -1.26 -21.52 15.91
C PRO A 148 -2.06 -20.56 16.81
N LEU A 149 -2.61 -19.53 16.17
CA LEU A 149 -3.35 -18.44 16.76
C LEU A 149 -4.82 -18.83 16.89
N ARG A 150 -5.42 -18.45 18.01
CA ARG A 150 -6.85 -18.57 18.22
C ARG A 150 -7.56 -17.37 17.59
N CYS A 151 -8.37 -17.62 16.55
CA CYS A 151 -9.11 -16.57 15.83
C CYS A 151 -10.27 -15.97 16.65
N SER A 152 -10.77 -16.69 17.67
CA SER A 152 -11.92 -16.23 18.45
C SER A 152 -11.57 -14.98 19.28
N GLY A 153 -12.36 -13.92 19.13
CA GLY A 153 -12.14 -12.65 19.83
C GLY A 153 -11.14 -11.72 19.15
N LEU A 154 -10.70 -12.04 17.93
CA LEU A 154 -9.93 -11.15 17.07
C LEU A 154 -10.84 -10.61 15.96
N ASP A 155 -10.58 -9.38 15.53
CA ASP A 155 -11.30 -8.73 14.43
C ASP A 155 -10.52 -8.76 13.12
N ALA A 156 -9.19 -8.84 13.19
CA ALA A 156 -8.32 -8.99 12.02
C ALA A 156 -6.99 -9.66 12.41
N VAL A 157 -6.30 -10.23 11.42
CA VAL A 157 -4.95 -10.78 11.58
C VAL A 157 -4.02 -10.16 10.55
N VAL A 158 -2.87 -9.69 11.01
CA VAL A 158 -1.77 -9.20 10.18
C VAL A 158 -0.55 -10.08 10.45
N SER A 159 0.08 -10.61 9.40
CA SER A 159 1.21 -11.53 9.56
C SER A 159 2.37 -11.19 8.64
N GLN A 160 3.59 -11.18 9.19
CA GLN A 160 4.84 -11.04 8.44
C GLN A 160 5.32 -12.36 7.83
N VAL A 161 4.66 -13.46 8.19
CA VAL A 161 4.87 -14.80 7.66
C VAL A 161 3.64 -15.26 6.89
N PRO A 162 3.75 -16.21 5.94
CA PRO A 162 2.59 -16.75 5.24
C PRO A 162 1.65 -17.46 6.22
N ALA A 163 0.44 -16.92 6.43
CA ALA A 163 -0.55 -17.50 7.34
C ALA A 163 -1.46 -18.55 6.66
N GLY A 164 -1.39 -18.66 5.33
CA GLY A 164 -2.20 -19.62 4.57
C GLY A 164 -3.69 -19.35 4.78
N PHE A 165 -4.50 -20.38 5.03
CA PHE A 165 -5.96 -20.23 5.21
C PHE A 165 -6.42 -19.98 6.65
N LEU A 166 -5.47 -19.78 7.59
CA LEU A 166 -5.81 -19.54 9.00
C LEU A 166 -6.74 -18.35 9.15
N CYS A 167 -7.85 -18.54 9.88
CA CYS A 167 -8.86 -17.51 10.20
C CYS A 167 -9.57 -16.82 9.02
N ARG A 168 -9.20 -17.10 7.75
CA ARG A 168 -9.72 -16.40 6.56
C ARG A 168 -11.23 -16.54 6.35
N THR A 169 -11.85 -17.57 6.90
CA THR A 169 -13.30 -17.79 6.81
C THR A 169 -14.10 -16.93 7.79
N ALA A 170 -13.48 -16.43 8.86
CA ALA A 170 -14.16 -15.70 9.93
C ALA A 170 -13.79 -14.21 9.96
N ILE A 171 -12.53 -13.89 9.68
CA ILE A 171 -11.98 -12.54 9.83
C ILE A 171 -11.02 -12.18 8.68
N PRO A 172 -10.84 -10.89 8.36
CA PRO A 172 -9.85 -10.45 7.40
C PRO A 172 -8.44 -10.80 7.87
N VAL A 173 -7.70 -11.52 7.02
CA VAL A 173 -6.30 -11.90 7.25
C VAL A 173 -5.44 -11.34 6.14
N ILE A 174 -4.40 -10.62 6.54
CA ILE A 174 -3.42 -9.99 5.65
C ILE A 174 -2.07 -10.57 6.04
N ASP A 175 -1.54 -11.46 5.20
CA ASP A 175 -0.24 -12.08 5.42
C ASP A 175 0.86 -11.51 4.50
N ARG A 176 2.07 -12.06 4.64
CA ARG A 176 3.22 -11.72 3.81
C ARG A 176 2.94 -11.86 2.31
N ILE A 177 2.23 -12.92 1.93
CA ILE A 177 1.92 -13.22 0.54
C ILE A 177 0.88 -12.24 0.01
N ASP A 178 -0.11 -11.87 0.83
CA ASP A 178 -1.08 -10.83 0.50
C ASP A 178 -0.39 -9.49 0.25
N SER A 179 0.53 -9.07 1.12
CA SER A 179 1.28 -7.83 0.91
C SER A 179 2.19 -7.91 -0.33
N TRP A 180 2.74 -9.07 -0.65
CA TRP A 180 3.52 -9.24 -1.87
C TRP A 180 2.66 -9.16 -3.14
N ARG A 181 1.42 -9.66 -3.11
CA ARG A 181 0.49 -9.68 -4.25
C ARG A 181 -0.27 -8.35 -4.43
N ARG A 182 -0.73 -7.76 -3.33
CA ARG A 182 -1.59 -6.58 -3.30
C ARG A 182 -0.83 -5.29 -2.97
N GLY A 183 0.48 -5.40 -2.73
CA GLY A 183 1.34 -4.27 -2.37
C GLY A 183 1.24 -3.92 -0.88
N ALA A 184 1.53 -2.67 -0.54
CA ALA A 184 1.32 -2.20 0.82
C ALA A 184 -0.19 -2.22 1.14
N VAL A 185 -0.53 -2.67 2.35
CA VAL A 185 -1.91 -2.78 2.82
C VAL A 185 -2.05 -1.94 4.08
N ALA A 186 -3.10 -1.13 4.14
CA ALA A 186 -3.44 -0.30 5.28
C ALA A 186 -4.77 -0.75 5.88
N LEU A 187 -4.84 -0.73 7.22
CA LEU A 187 -6.01 -1.13 7.99
C LEU A 187 -6.48 0.07 8.82
N TRP A 188 -7.78 0.35 8.74
CA TRP A 188 -8.49 1.29 9.59
C TRP A 188 -9.47 0.53 10.46
N LEU A 189 -9.35 0.72 11.76
CA LEU A 189 -10.21 0.14 12.79
C LEU A 189 -11.30 1.14 13.11
N ASP A 190 -12.54 0.77 12.83
CA ASP A 190 -13.71 1.54 13.21
C ASP A 190 -14.57 0.76 14.22
N LYS A 191 -15.49 1.45 14.88
CA LYS A 191 -16.48 0.78 15.74
C LYS A 191 -17.33 -0.20 14.91
N SER A 192 -17.62 0.15 13.65
CA SER A 192 -18.43 -0.65 12.74
C SER A 192 -17.71 -1.86 12.12
N GLY A 193 -16.38 -1.84 12.03
CA GLY A 193 -15.61 -2.94 11.45
C GLY A 193 -14.16 -2.59 11.15
N VAL A 194 -13.49 -3.46 10.40
CA VAL A 194 -12.11 -3.25 9.93
C VAL A 194 -12.16 -3.00 8.43
N THR A 195 -11.72 -1.81 8.01
CA THR A 195 -11.55 -1.47 6.60
C THR A 195 -10.12 -1.78 6.20
N VAL A 196 -9.97 -2.53 5.11
CA VAL A 196 -8.68 -2.94 4.57
C VAL A 196 -8.57 -2.39 3.16
N GLU A 197 -7.50 -1.65 2.87
CA GLU A 197 -7.24 -1.09 1.55
C GLU A 197 -5.84 -1.49 1.10
N SER A 198 -5.69 -1.85 -0.17
CA SER A 198 -4.40 -2.18 -0.76
C SER A 198 -4.00 -1.21 -1.86
N VAL A 199 -2.70 -0.93 -1.96
CA VAL A 199 -2.18 0.00 -2.95
C VAL A 199 -2.43 -0.48 -4.39
N ASN A 200 -2.41 -1.79 -4.63
CA ASN A 200 -2.65 -2.31 -5.98
C ASN A 200 -4.13 -2.24 -6.38
N GLU A 201 -5.07 -2.31 -5.43
CA GLU A 201 -6.50 -2.11 -5.70
C GLU A 201 -6.78 -0.67 -6.15
N ASP A 202 -6.17 0.32 -5.49
CA ASP A 202 -6.32 1.74 -5.87
C ASP A 202 -5.60 2.10 -7.18
N ARG A 203 -4.40 1.54 -7.42
CA ARG A 203 -3.62 1.82 -8.64
C ARG A 203 -4.18 1.17 -9.91
N GLY A 204 -4.92 0.07 -9.76
CA GLY A 204 -5.48 -0.73 -10.84
C GLY A 204 -4.44 -1.56 -11.62
N ASP A 205 -4.87 -2.18 -12.73
CA ASP A 205 -4.06 -3.08 -13.55
C ASP A 205 -3.17 -2.31 -14.53
N ARG A 206 -2.03 -1.82 -14.03
CA ARG A 206 -1.02 -1.13 -14.86
C ARG A 206 0.21 -2.03 -15.09
N PRO A 207 0.91 -1.93 -16.24
CA PRO A 207 2.03 -2.83 -16.59
C PRO A 207 3.21 -2.86 -15.59
N TRP A 208 3.38 -1.81 -14.79
CA TRP A 208 4.42 -1.70 -13.76
C TRP A 208 3.94 -2.11 -12.36
N VAL A 209 2.68 -2.51 -12.21
CA VAL A 209 2.18 -3.10 -10.96
C VAL A 209 2.62 -4.57 -10.93
N PRO A 210 3.34 -5.01 -9.89
CA PRO A 210 3.73 -6.41 -9.78
C PRO A 210 2.49 -7.29 -9.65
N HIS A 211 2.13 -7.98 -10.73
CA HIS A 211 1.19 -9.09 -10.63
C HIS A 211 1.96 -10.32 -10.18
N SER A 212 1.45 -11.04 -9.18
CA SER A 212 1.87 -12.44 -9.04
C SER A 212 1.41 -13.16 -10.31
N ARG A 213 2.35 -13.46 -11.22
CA ARG A 213 2.06 -14.40 -12.30
C ARG A 213 1.58 -15.68 -11.63
N SER A 214 0.29 -15.97 -11.70
CA SER A 214 -0.19 -17.31 -11.40
C SER A 214 0.59 -18.26 -12.31
N PRO A 215 1.16 -19.36 -11.81
CA PRO A 215 1.78 -20.35 -12.67
C PRO A 215 0.78 -20.70 -13.78
N ARG A 216 1.16 -20.38 -15.03
CA ARG A 216 0.36 -20.72 -16.20
C ARG A 216 0.12 -22.22 -16.12
N LYS A 217 -1.13 -22.67 -15.97
CA LYS A 217 -1.47 -24.10 -15.98
C LYS A 217 -0.81 -24.70 -17.24
N PRO A 218 0.10 -25.68 -17.12
CA PRO A 218 0.68 -26.32 -18.29
C PRO A 218 -0.43 -27.16 -18.94
N GLY A 219 -1.08 -26.61 -19.96
CA GLY A 219 -2.18 -27.30 -20.64
C GLY A 219 -2.82 -26.52 -21.79
N SER A 220 -2.80 -25.18 -21.79
CA SER A 220 -3.46 -24.42 -22.86
C SER A 220 -2.60 -24.22 -24.12
N ALA A 221 -1.29 -24.47 -24.07
CA ALA A 221 -0.41 -24.36 -25.24
C ALA A 221 -0.46 -25.59 -26.17
N ALA A 222 -0.86 -26.76 -25.65
CA ALA A 222 -0.94 -27.99 -26.44
C ALA A 222 -2.20 -28.04 -27.33
N ALA A 223 -3.27 -27.34 -26.96
CA ALA A 223 -4.53 -27.31 -27.72
C ALA A 223 -4.45 -26.40 -28.96
N GLU A 224 -3.57 -25.40 -28.97
CA GLU A 224 -3.38 -24.49 -30.12
C GLU A 224 -2.56 -25.15 -31.24
N ALA A 225 -1.60 -26.02 -30.89
CA ALA A 225 -0.72 -26.69 -31.85
C ALA A 225 -1.41 -27.79 -32.67
N GLN A 226 -2.56 -28.29 -32.23
CA GLN A 226 -3.34 -29.33 -32.93
C GLN A 226 -4.38 -28.77 -33.91
N ARG A 227 -4.56 -27.44 -33.99
CA ARG A 227 -5.44 -26.79 -34.99
C ARG A 227 -4.74 -26.43 -36.30
N GLY A 228 -3.43 -26.65 -36.42
CA GLY A 228 -2.71 -26.55 -37.69
C GLY A 228 -2.99 -27.78 -38.54
N GLY A 229 -4.01 -27.71 -39.41
CA GLY A 229 -4.32 -28.75 -40.39
C GLY A 229 -3.17 -29.01 -41.39
N PRO A 230 -3.18 -30.15 -42.09
CA PRO A 230 -2.06 -30.59 -42.93
C PRO A 230 -1.82 -29.65 -44.13
N LEU A 231 -0.55 -29.42 -44.44
CA LEU A 231 -0.09 -28.66 -45.61
C LEU A 231 -0.60 -29.30 -46.92
N PRO A 232 -1.05 -28.51 -47.91
CA PRO A 232 -1.47 -29.04 -49.20
C PRO A 232 -0.25 -29.49 -50.03
N GLU A 233 -0.35 -30.68 -50.61
CA GLU A 233 0.60 -31.17 -51.62
C GLU A 233 0.54 -30.30 -52.88
N LEU A 234 1.66 -29.65 -53.21
CA LEU A 234 1.83 -29.00 -54.51
C LEU A 234 2.35 -30.03 -55.51
N GLY A 235 1.41 -30.57 -56.29
CA GLY A 235 1.66 -31.34 -57.50
C GLY A 235 2.50 -30.55 -58.51
N GLY A 236 3.37 -31.27 -59.19
CA GLY A 236 4.47 -30.71 -59.97
C GLY A 236 4.10 -30.14 -61.34
N ASP A 237 5.06 -29.39 -61.88
CA ASP A 237 5.31 -29.30 -63.32
C ASP A 237 6.78 -28.85 -63.50
N PHE A 238 7.67 -29.78 -63.83
CA PHE A 238 9.04 -29.49 -64.25
C PHE A 238 9.16 -29.81 -65.74
N GLY A 239 9.24 -28.78 -66.57
CA GLY A 239 9.54 -28.83 -68.00
C GLY A 239 10.57 -27.77 -68.41
N PRO A 240 11.38 -27.99 -69.46
CA PRO A 240 12.84 -27.78 -69.39
C PRO A 240 13.38 -26.69 -70.33
N ILE A 241 14.43 -25.96 -69.92
CA ILE A 241 15.34 -25.14 -70.77
C ILE A 241 16.75 -25.21 -70.11
N VAL A 242 17.68 -26.06 -70.55
CA VAL A 242 18.72 -25.90 -71.62
C VAL A 242 19.83 -24.87 -71.31
N THR A 243 21.01 -25.43 -70.98
CA THR A 243 22.41 -25.18 -71.43
C THR A 243 22.88 -23.80 -71.91
N ALA A 244 23.99 -23.32 -71.33
CA ALA A 244 25.17 -22.67 -71.97
C ALA A 244 26.18 -22.33 -70.85
N LEU A 245 27.29 -23.06 -70.65
CA LEU A 245 28.63 -22.80 -71.23
C LEU A 245 28.76 -21.51 -72.05
#